data_AF-A0A2A7UVD4-F1
#
_entry.id   AF-A0A2A7UVD4-F1
#
_cell.length_a   1.000
_cell.length_b   1.000
_cell.length_c   1.000
_cell.angle_alpha   90.00
_cell.angle_beta   90.00
_cell.angle_gamma   90.00
#
_symmetry.space_group_name_H-M   'P 1'
#
loop_
_entity.id
_entity.type
_entity.pdbx_description
1 polymer ?
#
loop_
_entity_poly.entity_id
_entity_poly.type
_entity_poly.pdbx_seq_one_letter_code
_entity_poly.pdbx_strand_id
1 'polypeptide(L)' 'MRTGHDKVDWSKAPRLARWWAINQDGVAHWYCAPDIACYSSFWFSDAVPAPAFNFRGDYKKSLTSRPERRTYF' A
#
# COMPACT_ATOMS: atom_id res chain seq x y z
N MET A 1 14.86 7.40 9.01
CA MET A 1 14.37 8.02 7.77
C MET A 1 12.91 7.66 7.59
N ARG A 2 11.99 8.62 7.47
CA ARG A 2 10.60 8.35 7.09
C ARG A 2 10.59 8.02 5.60
N THR A 3 10.51 6.74 5.26
CA THR A 3 10.19 6.28 3.89
C THR A 3 8.67 6.35 3.70
N GLY A 4 8.21 6.82 2.56
CA GLY A 4 6.78 6.94 2.23
C GLY A 4 6.44 8.22 1.47
N HIS A 5 5.28 8.20 0.81
CA HIS A 5 4.73 9.30 0.03
C HIS A 5 3.47 9.86 0.71
N ASP A 6 3.55 11.09 1.21
CA ASP A 6 2.48 11.70 2.01
C ASP A 6 1.20 12.04 1.22
N LYS A 7 1.26 11.97 -0.12
CA LYS A 7 0.10 12.26 -0.99
C LYS A 7 -0.75 11.04 -1.31
N VAL A 8 -0.45 9.89 -0.71
CA VAL A 8 -1.26 8.67 -0.89
C VAL A 8 -2.63 8.88 -0.26
N ASP A 9 -3.66 8.93 -1.10
CA ASP A 9 -5.05 9.02 -0.65
C ASP A 9 -5.58 7.64 -0.28
N TRP A 10 -5.47 7.32 1.01
CA TRP A 10 -5.90 6.04 1.59
C TRP A 10 -7.43 5.83 1.58
N SER A 11 -8.24 6.84 1.23
CA SER A 11 -9.68 6.66 1.05
C SER A 11 -10.02 5.85 -0.22
N LYS A 12 -9.11 5.85 -1.20
CA LYS A 12 -9.21 5.06 -2.45
C LYS A 12 -8.65 3.65 -2.31
N ALA A 13 -8.04 3.34 -1.17
CA ALA A 13 -7.41 2.06 -0.94
C ALA A 13 -8.46 0.99 -0.61
N PRO A 14 -8.31 -0.25 -1.10
CA PRO A 14 -9.11 -1.38 -0.65
C PRO A 14 -9.09 -1.52 0.89
N ARG A 15 -10.15 -2.09 1.47
CA ARG A 15 -10.29 -2.25 2.94
C ARG A 15 -9.05 -2.91 3.55
N LEU A 16 -8.52 -3.93 2.89
CA LEU A 16 -7.38 -4.74 3.35
C LEU A 16 -6.02 -4.18 2.92
N ALA A 17 -5.98 -3.07 2.19
CA ALA A 17 -4.72 -2.44 1.81
C ALA A 17 -3.92 -2.04 3.06
N ARG A 18 -2.66 -2.50 3.09
CA ARG A 18 -1.70 -2.24 4.16
C ARG A 18 -0.54 -1.37 3.68
N TRP A 19 -0.16 -1.50 2.41
CA TRP A 19 0.90 -0.70 1.80
C TRP A 19 0.51 -0.20 0.42
N TRP A 20 1.15 0.89 0.02
CA TRP A 20 1.17 1.43 -1.33
C TRP A 20 2.62 1.53 -1.79
N ALA A 21 2.90 1.11 -3.02
CA ALA A 21 4.23 1.31 -3.62
C ALA A 21 4.13 1.37 -5.14
N ILE A 22 5.20 1.91 -5.74
CA ILE A 22 5.45 1.90 -7.18
C ILE A 22 6.48 0.83 -7.51
N ASN A 23 6.24 0.07 -8.58
CA ASN A 23 7.19 -0.90 -9.12
C ASN A 23 8.22 -0.23 -10.05
N GLN A 24 9.14 -1.02 -10.60
CA GLN A 24 10.18 -0.48 -11.49
C GLN A 24 9.61 0.18 -12.75
N ASP A 25 8.44 -0.27 -13.22
CA ASP A 25 7.78 0.24 -14.42
C ASP A 25 7.01 1.54 -14.17
N GLY A 26 7.04 2.07 -12.94
CA GLY A 26 6.31 3.29 -12.57
C GLY A 26 4.82 3.06 -12.28
N VAL A 27 4.39 1.81 -12.20
CA VAL A 27 2.99 1.44 -11.90
C VAL A 27 2.79 1.33 -10.39
N ALA A 28 1.73 1.95 -9.90
CA ALA A 28 1.38 1.95 -8.50
C ALA A 28 0.42 0.80 -8.15
N HIS A 29 0.66 0.16 -7.00
CA HIS A 29 -0.16 -0.93 -6.48
C HIS A 29 -0.46 -0.75 -4.99
N TRP A 30 -1.64 -1.22 -4.60
CA TRP A 30 -1.98 -1.51 -3.21
C TRP A 30 -1.57 -2.95 -2.89
N TYR A 31 -0.87 -3.13 -1.77
CA TYR A 31 -0.58 -4.46 -1.24
C TYR A 31 -1.52 -4.73 -0.08
N CYS A 32 -2.37 -5.74 -0.27
CA CYS A 32 -3.41 -6.08 0.69
C CYS A 32 -2.95 -7.19 1.65
N ALA A 33 -3.43 -7.13 2.89
CA ALA A 33 -3.39 -8.29 3.77
C ALA A 33 -4.25 -9.42 3.17
N PRO A 34 -3.87 -10.70 3.36
CA PRO A 34 -4.66 -11.83 2.87
C PRO A 34 -6.06 -11.82 3.49
N ASP A 35 -7.08 -12.05 2.67
CA ASP A 35 -8.48 -12.24 3.09
C ASP A 35 -8.83 -13.74 3.19
N ILE A 36 -7.92 -14.53 3.78
CA ILE A 36 -8.09 -15.99 3.87
C ILE A 36 -8.15 -16.36 5.35
N ALA A 37 -9.17 -17.14 5.72
CA ALA A 37 -9.28 -17.75 7.03
C ALA A 37 -7.98 -18.50 7.38
N CYS A 38 -7.67 -18.58 8.68
CA CYS A 38 -6.37 -18.87 9.31
C CYS A 38 -5.55 -20.12 8.87
N TYR A 39 -5.88 -20.78 7.76
CA TYR A 39 -5.33 -22.06 7.32
C TYR A 39 -4.54 -22.04 6.01
N SER A 40 -4.36 -20.91 5.33
CA SER A 40 -3.44 -20.85 4.18
C SER A 40 -2.09 -20.24 4.57
N SER A 41 -1.02 -21.00 4.42
CA SER A 41 0.38 -20.58 4.58
C SER A 41 0.90 -19.67 3.44
N PHE A 42 0.01 -19.16 2.59
CA PHE A 42 0.35 -18.34 1.43
C PHE A 42 0.21 -16.85 1.74
N TRP A 43 1.32 -16.13 1.74
CA TRP A 43 1.37 -14.67 1.74
C TRP A 43 1.38 -14.16 0.29
N PHE A 44 0.23 -14.23 -0.39
CA PHE A 44 0.06 -13.51 -1.64
C PHE A 44 -0.70 -12.21 -1.35
N SER A 45 0.02 -11.08 -1.37
CA SER A 45 -0.65 -9.78 -1.47
C SER A 45 -1.08 -9.62 -2.91
N ASP A 46 -2.38 -9.71 -3.17
CA ASP A 46 -2.93 -9.27 -4.44
C ASP A 46 -2.48 -7.83 -4.71
N ALA A 47 -1.73 -7.62 -5.79
CA ALA A 47 -1.21 -6.32 -6.18
C ALA A 47 -2.31 -5.54 -6.92
N VAL A 48 -3.23 -4.95 -6.16
CA VAL A 48 -4.38 -4.23 -6.73
C VAL A 48 -3.89 -2.93 -7.37
N PRO A 49 -4.27 -2.61 -8.61
CA PRO A 49 -3.89 -1.35 -9.25
C PRO A 49 -4.27 -0.13 -8.40
N ALA A 50 -3.35 0.84 -8.32
CA ALA A 50 -3.53 2.07 -7.57
C ALA A 50 -3.22 3.30 -8.44
N PRO A 51 -3.77 4.48 -8.12
CA PRO A 51 -3.27 5.73 -8.67
C PRO A 51 -1.82 5.98 -8.22
N ALA A 52 -1.03 6.61 -9.09
CA ALA A 52 0.36 6.95 -8.79
C ALA A 52 0.52 8.12 -7.80
N PHE A 53 -0.56 8.83 -7.47
CA PHE A 53 -0.57 10.00 -6.58
C PHE A 53 0.52 11.05 -6.89
N ASN A 54 0.83 11.21 -8.18
CA ASN A 54 1.91 12.07 -8.67
C ASN A 54 3.28 11.79 -8.05
N PHE A 55 3.56 10.55 -7.62
CA PHE A 55 4.89 10.18 -7.16
C PHE A 55 5.88 10.26 -8.33
N ARG A 56 6.95 11.02 -8.13
CA ARG A 56 8.05 11.19 -9.07
C ARG A 56 9.33 11.05 -8.26
N GLY A 57 9.91 9.86 -8.26
CA GLY A 57 11.07 9.54 -7.44
C GLY A 57 11.52 8.10 -7.60
N ASP A 58 12.55 7.73 -6.83
CA ASP A 58 13.04 6.35 -6.77
C ASP A 58 11.93 5.43 -6.24
N TYR A 59 11.54 4.46 -7.07
CA TYR A 59 10.50 3.48 -6.73
C TYR A 59 10.83 2.75 -5.42
N LYS A 60 12.11 2.55 -5.08
CA LYS A 60 12.56 1.91 -3.83
C LYS A 60 12.18 2.72 -2.59
N LYS A 61 11.93 4.01 -2.74
CA LYS A 61 11.50 4.92 -1.66
C LYS A 61 10.00 5.13 -1.59
N SER A 62 9.23 4.54 -2.53
CA SER A 62 7.78 4.71 -2.62
C SER A 62 6.98 3.94 -1.56
N LEU A 63 7.59 2.93 -0.92
CA LEU A 63 6.90 2.07 0.04
C LEU A 63 6.30 2.92 1.18
N THR A 64 4.98 3.00 1.18
CA THR A 64 4.19 3.80 2.12
C THR A 64 3.25 2.89 2.87
N SER A 65 3.37 2.84 4.19
CA SER A 65 2.45 2.09 5.05
C SER A 65 1.16 2.87 5.28
N ARG A 66 0.04 2.14 5.39
CA ARG A 66 -1.24 2.74 5.76
C ARG A 66 -1.15 3.29 7.18
N PRO A 67 -1.50 4.56 7.41
CA PRO A 67 -1.51 5.10 8.76
C PRO A 67 -2.49 4.32 9.63
N GLU A 68 -2.10 4.03 10.86
CA GLU A 68 -3.00 3.47 11.85
C GLU A 68 -4.12 4.48 12.11
N ARG A 69 -5.36 4.00 12.15
CA ARG A 69 -6.49 4.84 12.51
C ARG A 69 -6.31 5.21 13.97
N ARG A 70 -5.93 6.46 14.24
CA ARG A 70 -5.83 6.98 15.60
C ARG A 70 -7.25 7.06 16.17
N THR A 71 -7.66 6.04 16.92
CA THR A 71 -8.85 6.10 17.77
C THR A 71 -8.46 6.88 19.02
N TYR A 72 -9.04 8.07 19.16
CA TYR A 72 -9.09 8.76 20.43
C TYR A 72 -10.23 8.11 21.23
N PHE A 73 -9.90 7.57 22.40
CA PHE A 73 -10.86 7.05 23.38
C PHE A 73 -11.41 8.19 24.23
#